data_AF-A0A8J1IUG5-F1
#
_entry.id   AF-A0A8J1IUG5-F1
#
_cell.length_a   1.000
_cell.length_b   1.000
_cell.length_c   1.000
_cell.angle_alpha   90.00
_cell.angle_beta   90.00
_cell.angle_gamma   90.00
#
_symmetry.space_group_name_H-M   'P 1'
#
loop_
_entity.id
_entity.type
_entity.pdbx_description
1 polymer ?
#
loop_
_entity_poly.entity_id
_entity_poly.type
_entity_poly.pdbx_seq_one_letter_code
_entity_poly.pdbx_strand_id
1 'polypeptide(L)'
;MHWFQFIKALLLLNLGLLVVTEAAVECGRRQLLSRIMGGQDSKAGMWPWQVMIYSEAFELCGGSLITNNWVVSAAHCFNRTKPPSFYTVYLGVYQISVLNGNEVAMPIKQFIVHPNYTVPENGSDIALVELSGDIIYTNHIQPVCLPTGGVNLPTGLQCWVTGWGNIASNVSLPEPNTLQEVAVPLIGNQQCNALFQVPSPIDPKTYVISNDMLCAGFIDGGKDSCQVSNVTQKTGMGYTWNHCKG
;
A
#
# COMPACT_ATOMS: atom_id res chain seq x y z
N MET A 1 55.40 27.96 37.25
CA MET A 1 55.78 27.49 35.89
C MET A 1 56.11 26.01 36.02
N HIS A 2 55.26 25.02 35.74
CA HIS A 2 54.82 24.57 34.40
C HIS A 2 53.72 23.49 34.51
N TRP A 3 52.78 23.56 35.46
CA TRP A 3 51.74 22.51 35.61
C TRP A 3 50.59 22.68 34.59
N PHE A 4 50.25 23.90 34.19
CA PHE A 4 49.03 24.18 33.42
C PHE A 4 49.08 23.84 31.91
N GLN A 5 50.21 23.34 31.40
CA GLN A 5 50.35 22.99 29.97
C GLN A 5 50.10 21.50 29.68
N PHE A 6 50.15 20.60 30.67
CA PHE A 6 49.95 19.16 30.44
C PHE A 6 48.49 18.70 30.45
N ILE A 7 47.58 19.45 31.08
CA ILE A 7 46.15 19.05 31.17
C ILE A 7 45.39 19.33 29.87
N LYS A 8 45.88 20.22 28.99
CA LYS A 8 45.25 20.49 27.69
C LYS A 8 45.52 19.42 26.63
N ALA A 9 46.51 18.55 26.82
CA ALA A 9 46.85 17.50 25.85
C ALA A 9 46.06 16.19 26.07
N LEU A 10 45.55 15.93 27.29
CA LEU A 10 44.78 14.70 27.57
C LEU A 10 43.27 14.82 27.31
N LEU A 11 42.73 16.04 27.16
CA LEU A 11 41.31 16.26 26.87
C LEU A 11 40.97 16.25 25.36
N LEU A 12 41.96 16.16 24.48
CA LEU A 12 41.77 16.10 23.03
C LEU A 12 41.85 14.68 22.45
N LEU A 13 42.11 13.64 23.26
CA LEU A 13 42.25 12.26 22.78
C LEU A 13 41.02 11.36 23.00
N ASN A 14 39.91 11.88 23.55
CA ASN A 14 38.70 11.10 23.82
C ASN A 14 37.41 11.64 23.19
N LEU A 15 37.50 12.61 22.28
CA LEU A 15 36.41 12.93 21.36
C LEU A 15 36.56 12.05 20.10
N GLY A 16 36.59 10.73 20.31
CA GLY A 16 36.14 9.84 19.26
C GLY A 16 34.67 10.17 19.04
N LEU A 17 34.36 10.95 18.00
CA LEU A 17 33.01 11.04 17.50
C LEU A 17 32.56 9.60 17.23
N LEU A 18 31.76 9.05 18.14
CA LEU A 18 30.77 8.07 17.78
C LEU A 18 29.83 8.80 16.82
N VAL A 19 30.24 8.86 15.54
CA VAL A 19 29.29 9.03 14.47
C VAL A 19 28.45 7.77 14.53
N VAL A 20 27.39 7.82 15.35
CA VAL A 20 26.29 6.88 15.23
C VAL A 20 25.71 7.24 13.87
N THR A 21 26.17 6.55 12.82
CA THR A 21 25.53 6.62 11.52
C THR A 21 24.17 6.00 11.75
N GLU A 22 23.16 6.84 11.93
CA GLU A 22 21.77 6.42 11.83
C GLU A 22 21.65 5.79 10.45
N ALA A 23 21.53 4.46 10.42
CA ALA A 23 21.44 3.73 9.16
C ALA A 23 20.21 4.29 8.43
N ALA A 24 20.44 4.98 7.32
CA ALA A 24 19.35 5.55 6.53
C ALA A 24 18.36 4.44 6.21
N VAL A 25 17.12 4.59 6.65
CA VAL A 25 16.09 3.58 6.37
C VAL A 25 15.81 3.60 4.87
N GLU A 26 16.21 2.53 4.21
CA GLU A 26 16.03 2.33 2.78
C GLU A 26 14.62 1.81 2.49
N CYS A 27 13.94 2.43 1.53
CA CYS A 27 12.60 2.01 1.12
C CYS A 27 12.61 0.68 0.34
N GLY A 28 11.45 0.04 0.22
CA GLY A 28 11.22 -1.08 -0.70
C GLY A 28 11.90 -2.40 -0.33
N ARG A 29 12.48 -2.49 0.88
CA ARG A 29 13.11 -3.72 1.37
C ARG A 29 12.08 -4.65 2.02
N ARG A 30 12.03 -5.89 1.55
CA ARG A 30 11.27 -6.97 2.22
C ARG A 30 12.21 -7.74 3.13
N GLN A 31 11.80 -7.94 4.38
CA GLN A 31 12.57 -8.72 5.36
C GLN A 31 12.59 -10.23 5.02
N LEU A 32 11.58 -10.72 4.29
CA LEU A 32 11.41 -12.13 3.94
C LEU A 32 11.27 -12.30 2.42
N LEU A 33 12.22 -12.99 1.79
CA LEU A 33 12.15 -13.40 0.39
C LEU A 33 11.47 -14.77 0.29
N SER A 34 10.24 -14.81 -0.20
CA SER A 34 9.46 -16.02 -0.47
C SER A 34 8.98 -15.97 -1.93
N ARG A 35 9.26 -17.02 -2.70
CA ARG A 35 8.81 -17.19 -4.09
C ARG A 35 7.70 -18.24 -4.15
N ILE A 36 6.47 -17.86 -3.86
CA ILE A 36 5.31 -18.75 -4.04
C ILE A 36 4.24 -17.99 -4.85
N MET A 37 3.68 -18.64 -5.86
CA MET A 37 2.74 -18.03 -6.81
C MET A 37 1.32 -18.56 -6.57
N GLY A 38 0.48 -17.77 -5.93
CA GLY A 38 -0.90 -18.13 -5.60
C GLY A 38 -1.43 -17.22 -4.52
N GLY A 39 -2.68 -16.75 -4.66
CA GLY A 39 -3.35 -16.05 -3.58
C GLY A 39 -3.26 -16.89 -2.32
N GLN A 40 -2.58 -16.39 -1.30
CA GLN A 40 -2.30 -17.10 -0.06
C GLN A 40 -2.11 -16.12 1.09
N ASP A 41 -2.17 -16.64 2.30
CA ASP A 41 -1.71 -15.94 3.50
C ASP A 41 -0.28 -15.43 3.30
N SER A 42 -0.08 -14.13 3.51
CA SER A 42 1.25 -13.54 3.58
C SER A 42 1.94 -14.00 4.87
N LYS A 43 3.19 -13.55 5.06
CA LYS A 43 3.87 -13.67 6.36
C LYS A 43 3.84 -12.33 7.09
N ALA A 44 3.84 -12.34 8.41
CA ALA A 44 4.01 -11.14 9.21
C ALA A 44 5.30 -10.40 8.80
N GLY A 45 5.19 -9.10 8.55
CA GLY A 45 6.33 -8.25 8.13
C GLY A 45 6.81 -8.46 6.69
N MET A 46 6.15 -9.30 5.90
CA MET A 46 6.51 -9.50 4.48
C MET A 46 6.23 -8.27 3.62
N TRP A 47 5.21 -7.50 4.00
CA TRP A 47 4.73 -6.29 3.31
C TRP A 47 4.70 -5.11 4.27
N PRO A 48 5.86 -4.62 4.73
CA PRO A 48 5.93 -3.67 5.85
C PRO A 48 5.40 -2.26 5.49
N TRP A 49 5.11 -2.01 4.21
CA TRP A 49 4.47 -0.78 3.75
C TRP A 49 2.95 -0.89 3.65
N GLN A 50 2.36 -2.09 3.73
CA GLN A 50 0.91 -2.25 3.67
C GLN A 50 0.26 -1.55 4.86
N VAL A 51 -0.69 -0.66 4.58
CA VAL A 51 -1.51 -0.04 5.63
C VAL A 51 -2.98 -0.34 5.43
N MET A 52 -3.71 -0.37 6.54
CA MET A 52 -5.17 -0.40 6.57
C MET A 52 -5.68 0.99 6.93
N ILE A 53 -6.52 1.56 6.07
CA ILE A 53 -7.25 2.80 6.36
C ILE A 53 -8.66 2.39 6.75
N TYR A 54 -9.06 2.75 7.96
CA TYR A 54 -10.38 2.43 8.48
C TYR A 54 -11.19 3.71 8.65
N SER A 55 -12.44 3.68 8.20
CA SER A 55 -13.37 4.80 8.35
C SER A 55 -14.44 4.51 9.40
N GLU A 56 -14.99 5.56 9.99
CA GLU A 56 -16.14 5.46 10.92
C GLU A 56 -17.41 4.89 10.25
N ALA A 57 -17.45 4.80 8.91
CA ALA A 57 -18.52 4.12 8.17
C ALA A 57 -18.30 2.60 8.03
N PHE A 58 -17.30 2.04 8.73
CA PHE A 58 -16.91 0.63 8.61
C PHE A 58 -16.44 0.24 7.19
N GLU A 59 -16.00 1.21 6.38
CA GLU A 59 -15.31 0.94 5.11
C GLU A 59 -13.81 0.78 5.37
N LEU A 60 -13.20 -0.22 4.72
CA LEU A 60 -11.77 -0.52 4.81
C LEU A 60 -11.09 -0.11 3.50
N CYS A 61 -9.92 0.50 3.55
CA CYS A 61 -9.10 0.73 2.36
C CYS A 61 -7.66 0.28 2.59
N GLY A 62 -6.98 0.00 1.49
CA GLY A 62 -5.54 -0.23 1.50
C GLY A 62 -4.76 1.06 1.24
N GLY A 63 -3.50 1.06 1.64
CA GLY A 63 -2.54 2.08 1.22
C GLY A 63 -1.11 1.56 1.35
N SER A 64 -0.17 2.41 0.94
CA SER A 64 1.26 2.14 1.06
C SER A 64 1.96 3.27 1.81
N LEU A 65 2.70 2.94 2.85
CA LEU A 65 3.61 3.87 3.51
C LEU A 65 4.74 4.26 2.56
N ILE A 66 4.97 5.55 2.34
CA ILE A 66 6.01 6.07 1.42
C ILE A 66 7.08 6.90 2.13
N THR A 67 6.78 7.43 3.31
CA THR A 67 7.74 8.04 4.25
C THR A 67 7.34 7.67 5.68
N ASN A 68 7.98 8.23 6.71
CA ASN A 68 7.59 8.01 8.10
C ASN A 68 6.27 8.71 8.48
N ASN A 69 5.72 9.58 7.61
CA ASN A 69 4.50 10.34 7.89
C ASN A 69 3.59 10.53 6.67
N TRP A 70 3.89 9.90 5.53
CA TRP A 70 3.05 9.92 4.34
C TRP A 70 2.68 8.52 3.90
N VAL A 71 1.39 8.34 3.61
CA VAL A 71 0.81 7.18 2.97
C VAL A 71 0.24 7.61 1.62
N VAL A 72 0.33 6.73 0.63
CA VAL A 72 -0.40 6.86 -0.63
C VAL A 72 -1.52 5.83 -0.70
N SER A 73 -2.70 6.22 -1.18
CA SER A 73 -3.89 5.38 -1.29
C SER A 73 -4.74 5.81 -2.49
N ALA A 74 -5.91 5.20 -2.69
CA ALA A 74 -6.85 5.58 -3.74
C ALA A 74 -7.69 6.80 -3.33
N ALA A 75 -8.07 7.62 -4.29
CA ALA A 75 -8.94 8.77 -4.06
C ALA A 75 -10.35 8.35 -3.63
N HIS A 76 -10.89 7.28 -4.19
CA HIS A 76 -12.24 6.78 -3.88
C HIS A 76 -12.44 6.35 -2.41
N CYS A 77 -11.35 6.19 -1.65
CA CYS A 77 -11.37 5.86 -0.23
C CYS A 77 -11.75 7.05 0.64
N PHE A 78 -11.59 8.28 0.12
CA PHE A 78 -11.76 9.51 0.89
C PHE A 78 -12.94 10.33 0.39
N ASN A 79 -13.87 10.60 1.29
CA ASN A 79 -14.97 11.49 1.05
C ASN A 79 -14.56 12.91 1.45
N ARG A 80 -14.47 13.81 0.47
CA ARG A 80 -14.04 15.22 0.66
C ARG A 80 -14.93 16.02 1.63
N THR A 81 -16.13 15.53 1.94
CA THR A 81 -17.04 16.16 2.91
C THR A 81 -16.77 15.74 4.36
N LYS A 82 -15.92 14.72 4.58
CA LYS A 82 -15.59 14.20 5.91
C LYS A 82 -14.29 14.81 6.43
N PRO A 83 -14.19 15.07 7.74
CA PRO A 83 -12.94 15.54 8.34
C PRO A 83 -11.88 14.42 8.36
N PRO A 84 -10.58 14.74 8.46
CA PRO A 84 -9.52 13.74 8.61
C PRO A 84 -9.74 12.77 9.77
N SER A 85 -10.34 13.24 10.88
CA SER A 85 -10.68 12.43 12.05
C SER A 85 -11.73 11.34 11.80
N PHE A 86 -12.37 11.33 10.63
CA PHE A 86 -13.27 10.25 10.20
C PHE A 86 -12.51 8.98 9.80
N TYR A 87 -11.19 9.06 9.70
CA TYR A 87 -10.32 8.00 9.22
C TYR A 87 -9.16 7.77 10.19
N THR A 88 -8.76 6.51 10.33
CA THR A 88 -7.55 6.12 11.07
C THR A 88 -6.69 5.22 10.18
N VAL A 89 -5.37 5.45 10.20
CA VAL A 89 -4.39 4.59 9.52
C VAL A 89 -3.83 3.59 10.51
N TYR A 90 -3.85 2.31 10.17
CA TYR A 90 -3.22 1.24 10.94
C TYR A 90 -2.05 0.67 10.13
N LEU A 91 -0.87 0.68 10.74
CA LEU A 91 0.39 0.16 10.19
C LEU A 91 0.79 -1.11 10.93
N GLY A 92 1.60 -1.96 10.30
CA GLY A 92 2.12 -3.19 10.94
C GLY A 92 1.06 -4.28 11.13
N VAL A 93 -0.16 -4.09 10.62
CA VAL A 93 -1.26 -5.06 10.69
C VAL A 93 -0.92 -6.28 9.85
N TYR A 94 -1.05 -7.46 10.45
CA TYR A 94 -0.95 -8.75 9.78
C TYR A 94 -2.30 -9.49 9.79
N GLN A 95 -2.95 -9.53 10.95
CA GLN A 95 -4.27 -10.10 11.16
C GLN A 95 -5.18 -9.01 11.75
N ILE A 96 -6.39 -8.86 11.23
CA ILE A 96 -7.32 -7.81 11.70
C ILE A 96 -7.85 -8.16 13.10
N SER A 97 -8.22 -9.42 13.31
CA SER A 97 -8.90 -9.85 14.53
C SER A 97 -7.95 -10.28 15.66
N VAL A 98 -6.66 -10.49 15.34
CA VAL A 98 -5.65 -10.96 16.30
C VAL A 98 -4.42 -10.06 16.21
N LEU A 99 -4.36 -9.10 17.13
CA LEU A 99 -3.22 -8.19 17.25
C LEU A 99 -2.02 -8.92 17.84
N ASN A 100 -0.83 -8.61 17.34
CA ASN A 100 0.43 -9.21 17.80
C ASN A 100 1.41 -8.20 18.42
N GLY A 101 0.99 -6.94 18.57
CA GLY A 101 1.75 -5.88 19.24
C GLY A 101 2.67 -5.09 18.30
N ASN A 102 2.69 -5.40 17.00
CA ASN A 102 3.40 -4.61 16.00
C ASN A 102 2.54 -3.48 15.40
N GLU A 103 1.24 -3.49 15.69
CA GLU A 103 0.28 -2.58 15.08
C GLU A 103 0.38 -1.16 15.66
N VAL A 104 0.34 -0.16 14.79
CA VAL A 104 0.30 1.26 15.17
C VAL A 104 -0.93 1.90 14.55
N ALA A 105 -1.83 2.39 15.40
CA ALA A 105 -2.94 3.24 14.98
C ALA A 105 -2.50 4.71 14.98
N MET A 106 -2.64 5.38 13.85
CA MET A 106 -2.19 6.74 13.63
C MET A 106 -3.33 7.60 13.08
N PRO A 107 -3.70 8.70 13.77
CA PRO A 107 -4.63 9.69 13.24
C PRO A 107 -4.10 10.35 11.96
N ILE A 108 -5.03 10.82 11.13
CA ILE A 108 -4.71 11.54 9.89
C ILE A 108 -4.73 13.04 10.18
N LYS A 109 -3.66 13.75 9.79
CA LYS A 109 -3.61 15.21 9.82
C LYS A 109 -4.40 15.82 8.67
N GLN A 110 -4.19 15.28 7.47
CA GLN A 110 -4.96 15.64 6.27
C GLN A 110 -4.86 14.54 5.22
N PHE A 111 -5.83 14.53 4.30
CA PHE A 111 -5.74 13.76 3.06
C PHE A 111 -5.91 14.71 1.86
N ILE A 112 -5.14 14.47 0.82
CA ILE A 112 -5.09 15.27 -0.41
C ILE A 112 -5.52 14.36 -1.55
N VAL A 113 -6.78 14.51 -1.98
CA VAL A 113 -7.31 13.82 -3.15
C VAL A 113 -6.80 14.52 -4.41
N HIS A 114 -6.38 13.75 -5.42
CA HIS A 114 -5.95 14.32 -6.69
C HIS A 114 -7.00 15.28 -7.26
N PRO A 115 -6.62 16.50 -7.70
CA PRO A 115 -7.58 17.53 -8.09
C PRO A 115 -8.48 17.11 -9.26
N ASN A 116 -7.96 16.30 -10.19
CA ASN A 116 -8.70 15.81 -11.36
C ASN A 116 -9.56 14.56 -11.08
N TYR A 117 -9.48 13.97 -9.88
CA TYR A 117 -10.30 12.83 -9.53
C TYR A 117 -11.79 13.22 -9.47
N THR A 118 -12.63 12.43 -10.13
CA THR A 118 -14.09 12.60 -10.12
C THR A 118 -14.79 11.32 -9.70
N VAL A 119 -14.56 10.26 -10.46
CA VAL A 119 -14.98 8.89 -10.19
C VAL A 119 -13.81 7.98 -10.56
N PRO A 120 -13.75 6.75 -10.01
CA PRO A 120 -12.70 5.81 -10.37
C PRO A 120 -12.51 5.78 -11.86
N GLU A 121 -13.58 5.55 -12.66
CA GLU A 121 -13.64 5.30 -14.12
C GLU A 121 -12.86 6.30 -14.99
N ASN A 122 -12.61 7.52 -14.48
CA ASN A 122 -11.96 8.59 -15.21
C ASN A 122 -10.46 8.74 -14.89
N GLY A 123 -9.91 7.89 -14.02
CA GLY A 123 -8.51 7.94 -13.62
C GLY A 123 -8.26 8.92 -12.49
N SER A 124 -6.99 9.29 -12.31
CA SER A 124 -6.54 10.13 -11.21
C SER A 124 -6.95 9.60 -9.82
N ASP A 125 -7.14 8.29 -9.69
CA ASP A 125 -7.63 7.65 -8.46
C ASP A 125 -6.50 7.46 -7.43
N ILE A 126 -5.96 8.58 -6.98
CA ILE A 126 -4.84 8.66 -6.07
C ILE A 126 -5.07 9.74 -5.02
N ALA A 127 -4.71 9.44 -3.78
CA ALA A 127 -4.69 10.37 -2.67
C ALA A 127 -3.42 10.22 -1.85
N LEU A 128 -2.93 11.34 -1.32
CA LEU A 128 -1.88 11.38 -0.31
C LEU A 128 -2.50 11.57 1.07
N VAL A 129 -1.96 10.89 2.07
CA VAL A 129 -2.45 10.93 3.45
C VAL A 129 -1.28 11.32 4.34
N GLU A 130 -1.37 12.47 4.98
CA GLU A 130 -0.39 12.93 5.98
C GLU A 130 -0.82 12.43 7.36
N LEU A 131 0.06 11.70 8.02
CA LEU A 131 -0.14 11.22 9.39
C LEU A 131 0.02 12.36 10.39
N SER A 132 -0.63 12.27 11.56
CA SER A 132 -0.53 13.30 12.61
C SER A 132 0.85 13.39 13.28
N GLY A 133 1.70 12.39 13.08
CA GLY A 133 3.06 12.36 13.60
C GLY A 133 3.94 11.36 12.83
N ASP A 134 5.23 11.39 13.15
CA ASP A 134 6.21 10.51 12.54
C ASP A 134 6.15 9.11 13.15
N ILE A 135 6.16 8.11 12.28
CA ILE A 135 6.21 6.70 12.63
C ILE A 135 7.66 6.26 12.86
N ILE A 136 7.86 5.45 13.90
CA ILE A 136 9.12 4.75 14.12
C ILE A 136 9.13 3.50 13.25
N TYR A 137 10.13 3.39 12.37
CA TYR A 137 10.27 2.21 11.52
C TYR A 137 10.63 0.97 12.34
N THR A 138 10.05 -0.16 11.95
CA THR A 138 10.28 -1.47 12.55
C THR A 138 10.46 -2.52 11.46
N ASN A 139 10.66 -3.78 11.82
CA ASN A 139 10.65 -4.88 10.85
C ASN A 139 9.27 -5.11 10.20
N HIS A 140 8.21 -4.53 10.75
CA HIS A 140 6.83 -4.64 10.27
C HIS A 140 6.29 -3.34 9.67
N ILE A 141 7.05 -2.24 9.78
CA ILE A 141 6.66 -0.92 9.31
C ILE A 141 7.85 -0.25 8.62
N GLN A 142 7.85 -0.25 7.28
CA GLN A 142 8.90 0.32 6.44
C GLN A 142 8.27 0.91 5.17
N PRO A 143 8.84 1.98 4.59
CA PRO A 143 8.26 2.60 3.41
C PRO A 143 8.53 1.79 2.14
N VAL A 144 7.62 1.86 1.17
CA VAL A 144 7.88 1.41 -0.21
C VAL A 144 8.52 2.53 -1.01
N CYS A 145 9.35 2.19 -2.00
CA CYS A 145 9.91 3.19 -2.91
C CYS A 145 8.86 3.65 -3.92
N LEU A 146 8.86 4.94 -4.22
CA LEU A 146 8.12 5.47 -5.36
C LEU A 146 8.92 5.27 -6.66
N PRO A 147 8.26 4.90 -7.77
CA PRO A 147 8.91 4.88 -9.07
C PRO A 147 9.31 6.30 -9.49
N THR A 148 10.35 6.41 -10.32
CA THR A 148 10.65 7.67 -11.01
C THR A 148 9.55 8.01 -12.01
N GLY A 149 9.28 9.31 -12.18
CA GLY A 149 8.29 9.77 -13.14
C GLY A 149 8.61 9.30 -14.56
N GLY A 150 7.60 8.77 -15.26
CA GLY A 150 7.73 8.29 -16.64
C GLY A 150 8.44 6.93 -16.78
N VAL A 151 8.56 6.15 -15.70
CA VAL A 151 9.07 4.77 -15.81
C VAL A 151 8.17 3.94 -16.73
N ASN A 152 8.78 3.20 -17.65
CA ASN A 152 8.08 2.23 -18.48
C ASN A 152 8.17 0.86 -17.82
N LEU A 153 7.03 0.32 -17.39
CA LEU A 153 6.94 -1.03 -16.83
C LEU A 153 6.64 -2.02 -17.97
N PRO A 154 7.48 -3.06 -18.16
CA PRO A 154 7.27 -4.00 -19.26
C PRO A 154 6.04 -4.89 -19.03
N THR A 155 5.30 -5.17 -20.11
CA THR A 155 4.24 -6.18 -20.11
C THR A 155 4.78 -7.53 -19.60
N GLY A 156 4.00 -8.22 -18.77
CA GLY A 156 4.37 -9.49 -18.16
C GLY A 156 5.24 -9.39 -16.91
N LEU A 157 5.67 -8.17 -16.53
CA LEU A 157 6.35 -7.95 -15.25
C LEU A 157 5.47 -8.47 -14.11
N GLN A 158 6.05 -9.33 -13.26
CA GLN A 158 5.34 -9.86 -12.10
C GLN A 158 5.31 -8.81 -11.00
N CYS A 159 4.10 -8.37 -10.66
CA CYS A 159 3.79 -7.46 -9.58
C CYS A 159 3.07 -8.22 -8.46
N TRP A 160 2.95 -7.58 -7.31
CA TRP A 160 2.27 -8.15 -6.16
C TRP A 160 1.15 -7.23 -5.71
N VAL A 161 0.02 -7.84 -5.38
CA VAL A 161 -1.11 -7.16 -4.76
C VAL A 161 -1.35 -7.78 -3.40
N THR A 162 -1.62 -6.95 -2.41
CA THR A 162 -1.80 -7.34 -1.01
C THR A 162 -3.03 -6.69 -0.42
N GLY A 163 -3.75 -7.41 0.45
CA GLY A 163 -4.91 -6.86 1.12
C GLY A 163 -5.70 -7.88 1.93
N TRP A 164 -6.74 -7.39 2.60
CA TRP A 164 -7.67 -8.16 3.42
C TRP A 164 -9.01 -8.36 2.70
N GLY A 165 -8.93 -8.50 1.37
CA GLY A 165 -10.07 -8.55 0.46
C GLY A 165 -10.86 -9.84 0.57
N ASN A 166 -11.94 -9.95 -0.21
CA ASN A 166 -12.56 -11.26 -0.40
C ASN A 166 -11.54 -12.21 -1.07
N ILE A 167 -11.54 -13.48 -0.68
CA ILE A 167 -10.63 -14.49 -1.24
C ILE A 167 -11.19 -15.13 -2.52
N ALA A 168 -12.49 -14.99 -2.75
CA ALA A 168 -13.17 -15.35 -3.99
C ALA A 168 -14.44 -14.49 -4.13
N SER A 169 -15.12 -14.59 -5.28
CA SER A 169 -16.34 -13.80 -5.54
C SER A 169 -17.39 -14.07 -4.45
N ASN A 170 -17.73 -13.03 -3.68
CA ASN A 170 -18.61 -13.09 -2.50
C ASN A 170 -18.14 -14.01 -1.35
N VAL A 171 -16.87 -14.40 -1.31
CA VAL A 171 -16.29 -15.20 -0.23
C VAL A 171 -15.38 -14.31 0.62
N SER A 172 -15.85 -13.99 1.81
CA SER A 172 -15.08 -13.20 2.78
C SER A 172 -13.85 -13.94 3.27
N LEU A 173 -12.81 -13.17 3.57
CA LEU A 173 -11.61 -13.67 4.21
C LEU A 173 -11.97 -14.29 5.57
N PRO A 174 -11.60 -15.55 5.84
CA PRO A 174 -11.88 -16.18 7.13
C PRO A 174 -11.11 -15.51 8.26
N GLU A 175 -11.67 -15.60 9.47
CA GLU A 175 -10.95 -15.28 10.71
C GLU A 175 -9.62 -16.07 10.79
N PRO A 176 -8.50 -15.44 11.20
CA PRO A 176 -8.38 -14.13 11.84
C PRO A 176 -8.16 -12.94 10.87
N ASN A 177 -8.59 -13.08 9.62
CA ASN A 177 -8.39 -12.10 8.54
C ASN A 177 -6.91 -11.83 8.30
N THR A 178 -6.16 -12.88 8.00
CA THR A 178 -4.73 -12.81 7.65
C THR A 178 -4.55 -12.07 6.32
N LEU A 179 -3.59 -11.13 6.27
CA LEU A 179 -3.20 -10.42 5.05
C LEU A 179 -2.93 -11.41 3.92
N GLN A 180 -3.56 -11.20 2.76
CA GLN A 180 -3.34 -12.02 1.57
C GLN A 180 -2.32 -11.35 0.65
N GLU A 181 -1.59 -12.17 -0.11
CA GLU A 181 -0.72 -11.74 -1.19
C GLU A 181 -1.00 -12.52 -2.49
N VAL A 182 -0.90 -11.85 -3.63
CA VAL A 182 -1.03 -12.48 -4.94
C VAL A 182 -0.05 -11.88 -5.93
N ALA A 183 0.63 -12.73 -6.69
CA ALA A 183 1.47 -12.31 -7.81
C ALA A 183 0.64 -12.26 -9.10
N VAL A 184 0.67 -11.12 -9.79
CA VAL A 184 -0.06 -10.88 -11.04
C VAL A 184 0.86 -10.25 -12.10
N PRO A 185 0.79 -10.65 -13.38
CA PRO A 185 1.53 -10.01 -14.45
C PRO A 185 0.90 -8.67 -14.83
N LEU A 186 1.72 -7.69 -15.21
CA LEU A 186 1.23 -6.50 -15.91
C LEU A 186 0.70 -6.86 -17.31
N ILE A 187 -0.45 -6.29 -17.65
CA ILE A 187 -1.08 -6.38 -18.97
C ILE A 187 -0.79 -5.06 -19.71
N GLY A 188 -0.32 -5.15 -20.96
CA GLY A 188 -0.05 -3.96 -21.75
C GLY A 188 -1.32 -3.13 -22.02
N ASN A 189 -1.23 -1.81 -21.94
CA ASN A 189 -2.39 -0.91 -22.04
C ASN A 189 -3.23 -1.11 -23.31
N GLN A 190 -2.62 -1.44 -24.45
CA GLN A 190 -3.37 -1.74 -25.68
C GLN A 190 -4.26 -2.99 -25.51
N GLN A 191 -3.68 -4.06 -24.96
CA GLN A 191 -4.42 -5.31 -24.72
C GLN A 191 -5.48 -5.10 -23.64
N CYS A 192 -5.16 -4.35 -22.59
CA CYS A 192 -6.13 -4.02 -21.56
C CYS A 192 -7.30 -3.21 -22.12
N ASN A 193 -7.03 -2.14 -22.88
CA ASN A 193 -8.06 -1.36 -23.55
C ASN A 193 -8.98 -2.22 -24.44
N ALA A 194 -8.42 -3.18 -25.18
CA ALA A 194 -9.22 -4.07 -26.00
C ALA A 194 -10.20 -4.94 -25.17
N LEU A 195 -9.81 -5.36 -23.96
CA LEU A 195 -10.68 -6.12 -23.06
C LEU A 195 -11.84 -5.26 -22.51
N PHE A 196 -11.56 -3.99 -22.18
CA PHE A 196 -12.54 -3.06 -21.58
C PHE A 196 -13.45 -2.36 -22.60
N GLN A 197 -13.13 -2.45 -23.89
CA GLN A 197 -13.99 -1.95 -24.98
C GLN A 197 -15.03 -2.97 -25.46
N VAL A 198 -15.03 -4.19 -24.92
CA VAL A 198 -16.04 -5.21 -25.23
C VAL A 198 -17.13 -5.17 -24.15
N PRO A 199 -18.37 -4.78 -24.50
CA PRO A 199 -19.49 -4.80 -23.57
C PRO A 199 -19.73 -6.21 -23.03
N SER A 200 -19.95 -6.33 -21.72
CA SER A 200 -20.35 -7.59 -21.08
C SER A 200 -21.88 -7.69 -21.02
N PRO A 201 -22.46 -8.90 -21.05
CA PRO A 201 -23.89 -9.09 -20.75
C PRO A 201 -24.31 -8.56 -19.36
N ILE A 202 -23.35 -8.42 -18.45
CA ILE A 202 -23.56 -8.00 -17.06
C ILE A 202 -23.34 -6.49 -16.88
N ASP A 203 -22.41 -5.89 -17.63
CA ASP A 203 -22.22 -4.44 -17.71
C ASP A 203 -22.02 -4.02 -19.18
N PRO A 204 -23.03 -3.35 -19.78
CA PRO A 204 -22.96 -2.93 -21.17
C PRO A 204 -22.04 -1.71 -21.38
N LYS A 205 -21.50 -1.12 -20.31
CA LYS A 205 -20.58 0.01 -20.41
C LYS A 205 -19.23 -0.44 -20.95
N THR A 206 -18.64 0.43 -21.76
CA THR A 206 -17.23 0.33 -22.16
C THR A 206 -16.42 1.32 -21.35
N TYR A 207 -15.19 0.94 -21.05
CA TYR A 207 -14.26 1.76 -20.30
C TYR A 207 -13.01 2.03 -21.14
N VAL A 208 -12.49 3.25 -21.04
CA VAL A 208 -11.24 3.64 -21.69
C VAL A 208 -10.16 3.68 -20.63
N ILE A 209 -9.15 2.81 -20.77
CA ILE A 209 -7.98 2.79 -19.91
C ILE A 209 -7.06 3.92 -20.35
N SER A 210 -7.02 4.97 -19.53
CA SER A 210 -6.19 6.15 -19.75
C SER A 210 -4.71 5.88 -19.46
N ASN A 211 -3.84 6.82 -19.84
CA ASN A 211 -2.38 6.66 -19.70
C ASN A 211 -1.89 6.69 -18.24
N ASP A 212 -2.71 7.17 -17.31
CA ASP A 212 -2.47 7.14 -15.86
C ASP A 212 -3.05 5.88 -15.19
N MET A 213 -3.55 4.92 -15.98
CA MET A 213 -3.99 3.61 -15.52
C MET A 213 -3.06 2.51 -16.04
N LEU A 214 -3.01 1.43 -15.28
CA LEU A 214 -2.33 0.20 -15.61
C LEU A 214 -3.21 -0.98 -15.27
N CYS A 215 -3.01 -2.10 -15.96
CA CYS A 215 -3.74 -3.31 -15.74
C CYS A 215 -2.80 -4.43 -15.33
N ALA A 216 -3.27 -5.29 -14.44
CA ALA A 216 -2.53 -6.47 -14.01
C ALA A 216 -3.52 -7.61 -13.77
N GLY A 217 -3.11 -8.84 -14.07
CA GLY A 217 -3.96 -10.02 -13.90
C GLY A 217 -3.79 -11.04 -15.02
N PHE A 218 -4.50 -12.15 -14.90
CA PHE A 218 -4.48 -13.23 -15.88
C PHE A 218 -5.69 -13.10 -16.81
N ILE A 219 -5.45 -13.04 -18.12
CA ILE A 219 -6.50 -12.80 -19.13
C ILE A 219 -7.54 -13.92 -19.14
N ASP A 220 -7.10 -15.15 -18.89
CA ASP A 220 -7.99 -16.32 -18.84
C ASP A 220 -8.77 -16.42 -17.50
N GLY A 221 -8.64 -15.43 -16.62
CA GLY A 221 -9.10 -15.49 -15.24
C GLY A 221 -8.12 -16.20 -14.31
N GLY A 222 -8.56 -16.48 -13.09
CA GLY A 222 -7.78 -17.12 -12.04
C GLY A 222 -7.57 -16.20 -10.85
N LYS A 223 -6.35 -15.67 -10.73
CA LYS A 223 -5.89 -14.93 -9.56
C LYS A 223 -6.03 -13.43 -9.80
N ASP A 224 -6.83 -12.76 -8.98
CA ASP A 224 -7.05 -11.31 -9.03
C ASP A 224 -7.26 -10.79 -7.60
N SER A 225 -7.23 -9.47 -7.43
CA SER A 225 -7.67 -8.79 -6.21
C SER A 225 -9.18 -8.60 -6.22
N CYS A 226 -9.81 -8.73 -5.05
CA CYS A 226 -11.28 -8.74 -4.94
C CYS A 226 -11.80 -7.87 -3.79
N GLN A 227 -12.96 -7.24 -4.01
CA GLN A 227 -13.67 -6.41 -3.03
C GLN A 227 -14.40 -7.26 -1.98
N VAL A 228 -14.55 -6.75 -0.75
CA VAL A 228 -15.30 -7.42 0.34
C VAL A 228 -16.80 -7.11 0.28
N SER A 229 -17.65 -8.11 0.56
CA SER A 229 -19.12 -8.05 0.43
C SER A 229 -19.85 -7.44 1.64
N ASN A 230 -19.19 -7.34 2.81
CA ASN A 230 -19.82 -6.86 4.07
C ASN A 230 -19.10 -5.68 4.75
N VAL A 231 -17.94 -5.28 4.21
CA VAL A 231 -17.13 -4.10 4.53
C VAL A 231 -16.59 -3.69 3.17
N THR A 232 -16.89 -2.52 2.62
CA THR A 232 -16.41 -2.20 1.27
C THR A 232 -14.89 -1.98 1.32
N GLN A 233 -14.11 -3.04 1.05
CA GLN A 233 -12.71 -2.86 0.73
C GLN A 233 -12.60 -2.36 -0.70
N LYS A 234 -12.23 -1.09 -0.86
CA LYS A 234 -11.89 -0.54 -2.16
C LYS A 234 -10.37 -0.59 -2.33
N THR A 235 -9.90 -1.29 -3.36
CA THR A 235 -8.47 -1.58 -3.54
C THR A 235 -7.71 -0.32 -3.94
N GLY A 236 -6.55 -0.10 -3.31
CA GLY A 236 -5.67 1.02 -3.64
C GLY A 236 -5.16 0.97 -5.09
N MET A 237 -5.07 2.14 -5.74
CA MET A 237 -4.54 2.40 -7.08
C MET A 237 -4.70 1.25 -8.10
N GLY A 238 -5.95 1.03 -8.52
CA GLY A 238 -6.28 0.08 -9.57
C GLY A 238 -7.70 -0.42 -9.43
N TYR A 239 -8.42 -0.50 -10.54
CA TYR A 239 -9.74 -1.13 -10.56
C TYR A 239 -9.56 -2.63 -10.43
N THR A 240 -10.15 -3.18 -9.39
CA THR A 240 -10.52 -4.59 -9.37
C THR A 240 -11.91 -4.69 -9.96
N TRP A 241 -12.02 -5.29 -11.14
CA TRP A 241 -13.33 -5.65 -11.65
C TRP A 241 -13.82 -6.90 -10.92
N ASN A 242 -15.10 -6.89 -10.56
CA ASN A 242 -15.80 -7.73 -9.57
C ASN A 242 -15.86 -9.25 -9.86
N HIS A 243 -14.92 -9.84 -10.59
CA HIS A 243 -14.92 -11.27 -10.86
C HIS A 243 -13.56 -11.87 -10.49
N CYS A 244 -13.43 -12.31 -9.24
CA CYS A 244 -12.52 -13.41 -8.95
C CYS A 244 -13.08 -14.63 -9.69
N LYS A 245 -12.65 -14.84 -10.93
CA LYS A 245 -12.84 -16.14 -11.57
C LYS A 245 -11.80 -17.07 -10.98
N GLY A 246 -12.15 -17.77 -9.90
CA GLY A 246 -11.39 -18.95 -9.48
C GLY A 246 -11.38 -20.03 -10.55
#